data_AF-A0A101MIX6-F1
#
_entry.id   AF-A0A101MIX6-F1
#
_cell.length_a   1.000
_cell.length_b   1.000
_cell.length_c   1.000
_cell.angle_alpha   90.00
_cell.angle_beta   90.00
_cell.angle_gamma   90.00
#
_symmetry.space_group_name_H-M   'P 1'
#
loop_
_entity.id
_entity.type
_entity.pdbx_description
1 polymer ?
#
loop_
_entity_poly.entity_id
_entity_poly.type
_entity_poly.pdbx_seq_one_letter_code
_entity_poly.pdbx_strand_id
1 'polypeptide(L)'
;MSSLIANGRYPPVSGSTLSDVSSEERSSAIDFVNRHNFVFEEFDHAKITATFLPNAVVYHSHGTISGHEEMKKFFENIYGFFIPGISRSATNHVIDRDEDGGVLVRYQETLIR
;
A
#
# COMPACT_ATOMS: atom_id res chain seq x y z
N MET A 1 -11.26 -8.69 11.62
CA MET A 1 -10.71 -7.90 10.50
C MET A 1 -11.78 -6.96 9.99
N SER A 2 -11.61 -5.66 10.24
CA SER A 2 -12.51 -4.62 9.74
C SER A 2 -12.39 -4.54 8.22
N SER A 3 -13.51 -4.63 7.49
CA SER A 3 -13.55 -4.37 6.06
C SER A 3 -13.21 -2.90 5.82
N LEU A 4 -12.09 -2.61 5.16
CA LEU A 4 -11.76 -1.24 4.69
C LEU A 4 -12.71 -0.78 3.56
N ILE A 5 -13.79 -1.51 3.28
CA ILE A 5 -14.89 -1.04 2.44
C ILE A 5 -16.18 -1.09 3.27
N ALA A 6 -16.78 0.06 3.52
CA ALA A 6 -18.07 0.22 4.17
C ALA A 6 -19.09 0.67 3.11
N ASN A 7 -20.14 -0.12 2.88
CA ASN A 7 -21.19 0.17 1.90
C ASN A 7 -20.67 0.45 0.46
N GLY A 8 -19.64 -0.29 0.02
CA GLY A 8 -19.05 -0.11 -1.30
C GLY A 8 -18.18 1.15 -1.45
N ARG A 9 -17.82 1.81 -0.34
CA ARG A 9 -16.91 2.96 -0.32
C ARG A 9 -15.75 2.70 0.62
N TYR A 10 -14.59 3.31 0.32
CA TYR A 10 -13.52 3.42 1.30
C TYR A 10 -14.04 4.25 2.50
N PRO A 11 -13.77 3.83 3.74
CA PRO A 11 -14.22 4.53 4.93
C PRO A 11 -13.63 5.94 4.95
N PRO A 12 -14.30 6.88 5.64
CA PRO A 12 -13.70 8.17 5.91
C PRO A 12 -12.38 7.95 6.65
N VAL A 13 -11.43 8.84 6.37
CA VAL A 13 -10.17 8.89 7.09
C VAL A 13 -10.46 9.12 8.57
N SER A 14 -10.28 8.08 9.38
CA SER A 14 -10.09 8.21 10.82
C SER A 14 -8.60 8.41 11.05
N GLY A 15 -8.20 9.62 11.43
CA GLY A 15 -6.83 9.95 11.78
C GLY A 15 -6.77 10.22 13.27
N SER A 16 -5.85 9.55 13.96
CA SER A 16 -5.45 9.97 15.29
C SER A 16 -4.52 11.18 15.13
N THR A 17 -4.64 12.20 15.99
CA THR A 17 -3.58 13.22 16.13
C THR A 17 -2.57 12.83 17.21
N LEU A 18 -2.67 11.60 17.74
CA LEU A 18 -1.76 11.10 18.76
C LEU A 18 -0.42 10.75 18.11
N SER A 19 0.67 11.09 18.79
CA SER A 19 2.04 10.78 18.37
C SER A 19 2.59 9.61 19.19
N ASP A 20 1.95 8.46 19.09
CA ASP A 20 2.28 7.23 19.84
C ASP A 20 3.18 6.25 19.05
N VAL A 21 3.74 6.72 17.93
CA VAL A 21 4.73 6.01 17.11
C VAL A 21 6.11 6.63 17.31
N SER A 22 7.11 5.79 17.56
CA SER A 22 8.49 6.25 17.74
C SER A 22 9.10 6.81 16.45
N SER A 23 10.18 7.58 16.58
CA SER A 23 10.89 8.12 15.42
C SER A 23 11.47 7.04 14.51
N GLU A 24 11.89 5.90 15.08
CA GLU A 24 12.46 4.76 14.33
C GLU A 24 11.39 4.01 13.55
N GLU A 25 10.24 3.74 14.17
CA GLU A 25 9.08 3.16 13.47
C GLU A 25 8.61 4.09 12.35
N ARG A 26 8.61 5.40 12.58
CA ARG A 26 8.21 6.39 11.56
C ARG A 26 9.18 6.39 10.38
N SER A 27 10.49 6.44 10.63
CA SER A 27 11.49 6.47 9.54
C SER A 27 11.52 5.16 8.76
N SER A 28 11.44 4.02 9.44
CA SER A 28 11.40 2.70 8.80
C SER A 28 10.14 2.48 7.96
N ALA A 29 8.97 2.96 8.41
CA ALA A 29 7.74 2.89 7.63
C ALA A 29 7.80 3.73 6.34
N ILE A 30 8.35 4.94 6.41
CA ILE A 30 8.53 5.81 5.23
C ILE A 30 9.51 5.17 4.24
N ASP A 31 10.63 4.65 4.75
CA ASP A 31 11.63 3.97 3.94
C ASP A 31 11.06 2.71 3.26
N PHE A 32 10.22 1.94 3.96
CA PHE A 32 9.48 0.82 3.37
C PHE A 32 8.57 1.28 2.21
N VAL A 33 7.75 2.32 2.40
CA VAL A 33 6.86 2.83 1.32
C VAL A 33 7.67 3.27 0.10
N ASN A 34 8.78 3.98 0.30
CA ASN A 34 9.64 4.43 -0.79
C ASN A 34 10.25 3.25 -1.56
N ARG A 35 10.78 2.23 -0.88
CA ARG A 35 11.32 1.03 -1.55
C ARG A 35 10.24 0.21 -2.22
N HIS A 36 9.08 0.10 -1.60
CA HIS A 36 7.93 -0.59 -2.18
C HIS A 36 7.51 0.06 -3.49
N ASN A 37 7.38 1.39 -3.52
CA ASN A 37 7.09 2.13 -4.74
C ASN A 37 8.19 1.97 -5.79
N PHE A 38 9.47 2.02 -5.41
CA PHE A 38 10.59 1.77 -6.33
C PHE A 38 10.51 0.38 -6.99
N VAL A 39 10.16 -0.66 -6.22
CA VAL A 39 9.95 -2.01 -6.77
C VAL A 39 8.77 -2.06 -7.75
N PHE A 40 7.73 -1.24 -7.54
CA PHE A 40 6.65 -1.08 -8.52
C PHE A 40 7.13 -0.44 -9.84
N GLU A 41 8.12 0.47 -9.81
CA GLU A 41 8.70 1.06 -11.01
C GLU A 41 9.50 0.03 -11.83
N GLU A 42 10.18 -0.90 -11.17
CA GLU A 42 10.84 -2.05 -11.84
C GLU A 42 9.82 -2.96 -12.53
N PHE A 43 8.57 -2.94 -12.07
CA PHE A 43 7.45 -3.77 -12.52
C PHE A 43 7.75 -5.29 -12.54
N ASP A 44 8.62 -5.75 -11.64
CA ASP A 44 8.89 -7.17 -11.41
C ASP A 44 7.84 -7.73 -10.44
N HIS A 45 6.87 -8.47 -10.97
CA HIS A 45 5.74 -9.00 -10.20
C HIS A 45 6.18 -9.84 -8.99
N ALA A 46 7.28 -10.59 -9.11
CA ALA A 46 7.76 -11.44 -8.02
C ALA A 46 8.32 -10.57 -6.89
N LYS A 47 9.12 -9.55 -7.22
CA LYS A 47 9.63 -8.60 -6.22
C LYS A 47 8.50 -7.81 -5.56
N ILE A 48 7.54 -7.33 -6.34
CA ILE A 48 6.37 -6.60 -5.81
C ILE A 48 5.63 -7.49 -4.81
N THR A 49 5.27 -8.71 -5.22
CA THR A 49 4.50 -9.66 -4.38
C THR A 49 5.24 -9.98 -3.08
N ALA A 50 6.57 -10.11 -3.13
CA ALA A 50 7.39 -10.38 -1.95
C ALA A 50 7.39 -9.27 -0.89
N THR A 51 6.94 -8.05 -1.23
CA THR A 51 6.79 -6.97 -0.24
C THR A 51 5.51 -7.06 0.59
N PHE A 52 4.58 -7.96 0.23
CA PHE A 52 3.32 -8.18 0.94
C PHE A 52 3.38 -9.44 1.81
N LEU A 53 2.66 -9.43 2.93
CA LEU A 53 2.39 -10.67 3.67
C LEU A 53 1.58 -11.67 2.81
N PRO A 54 1.72 -12.99 3.02
CA PRO A 54 1.03 -14.01 2.21
C PRO A 54 -0.50 -13.87 2.20
N ASN A 55 -1.06 -13.36 3.29
CA ASN A 55 -2.50 -13.12 3.49
C ASN A 55 -2.90 -11.64 3.34
N ALA A 56 -2.06 -10.80 2.73
CA ALA A 56 -2.36 -9.39 2.53
C ALA A 56 -3.64 -9.19 1.72
N VAL A 57 -4.41 -8.17 2.08
CA VAL A 57 -5.62 -7.77 1.35
C VAL A 57 -5.40 -6.38 0.79
N VAL A 58 -5.52 -6.24 -0.54
CA VAL A 58 -5.43 -4.96 -1.24
C VAL A 58 -6.82 -4.57 -1.72
N TYR A 59 -7.28 -3.40 -1.28
CA TYR A 59 -8.53 -2.81 -1.73
C TYR A 59 -8.22 -1.83 -2.86
N HIS A 60 -8.60 -2.18 -4.09
CA HIS A 60 -8.37 -1.39 -5.29
C HIS A 60 -9.69 -0.94 -5.92
N SER A 61 -9.67 0.11 -6.75
CA SER A 61 -10.85 0.56 -7.50
C SER A 61 -11.39 -0.48 -8.49
N HIS A 62 -10.61 -1.52 -8.79
CA HIS A 62 -10.98 -2.66 -9.65
C HIS A 62 -11.41 -3.90 -8.84
N GLY A 63 -11.48 -3.82 -7.51
CA GLY A 63 -11.91 -4.91 -6.64
C GLY A 63 -11.02 -5.13 -5.43
N THR A 64 -11.36 -6.16 -4.66
CA THR A 64 -10.56 -6.61 -3.51
C THR A 64 -9.69 -7.79 -3.94
N ILE A 65 -8.41 -7.74 -3.58
CA ILE A 65 -7.39 -8.73 -3.95
C ILE A 65 -6.89 -9.35 -2.65
N SER A 66 -7.02 -10.67 -2.50
CA SER A 66 -6.69 -11.39 -1.28
C SER A 66 -5.57 -12.40 -1.53
N GLY A 67 -4.42 -12.15 -0.91
CA GLY A 67 -3.25 -13.00 -0.97
C GLY A 67 -2.46 -12.93 -2.28
N HIS A 68 -1.32 -13.60 -2.29
CA HIS A 68 -0.33 -13.52 -3.38
C HIS A 68 -0.84 -14.02 -4.73
N GLU A 69 -1.67 -15.08 -4.74
CA GLU A 69 -2.18 -15.65 -6.00
C GLU A 69 -3.12 -14.70 -6.75
N GLU A 70 -4.03 -14.03 -6.03
CA GLU A 70 -4.92 -13.04 -6.64
C GLU A 70 -4.15 -11.79 -7.05
N MET A 71 -3.15 -11.41 -6.25
CA MET A 71 -2.27 -10.27 -6.53
C MET A 71 -1.48 -10.45 -7.82
N LYS A 72 -0.91 -11.64 -8.04
CA LYS A 72 -0.22 -11.97 -9.29
C LYS A 72 -1.16 -11.82 -10.50
N LYS A 73 -2.36 -12.38 -10.43
CA LYS A 73 -3.37 -12.25 -11.50
C LYS A 73 -3.75 -10.80 -11.74
N PHE A 74 -3.85 -9.99 -10.68
CA PHE A 74 -4.15 -8.58 -10.78
C PHE A 74 -3.04 -7.80 -11.49
N PHE A 75 -1.77 -8.07 -11.14
CA PHE A 75 -0.65 -7.41 -11.81
C PHE A 75 -0.58 -7.73 -13.30
N GLU A 76 -0.78 -9.00 -13.66
CA GLU A 76 -0.74 -9.45 -15.06
C GLU A 76 -1.90 -8.89 -15.89
N ASN A 77 -3.13 -8.94 -15.36
CA ASN A 77 -4.33 -8.68 -16.17
C ASN A 77 -4.87 -7.25 -16.06
N ILE A 78 -4.59 -6.55 -14.96
CA ILE A 78 -5.07 -5.18 -14.74
C ILE A 78 -3.90 -4.19 -14.87
N TYR A 79 -2.82 -4.38 -14.12
CA TYR A 79 -1.72 -3.40 -14.12
C TYR A 79 -0.77 -3.50 -15.31
N GLY A 80 -0.70 -4.66 -15.99
CA GLY A 80 0.23 -4.92 -17.09
C GLY A 80 0.18 -3.91 -18.23
N PHE A 81 -0.95 -3.23 -18.44
CA PHE A 81 -1.10 -2.19 -19.46
C PHE A 81 -0.80 -0.77 -18.96
N PHE A 82 -1.00 -0.48 -17.66
CA PHE A 82 -1.03 0.89 -17.14
C PHE A 82 0.26 1.32 -16.43
N ILE A 83 0.91 0.38 -15.75
CA ILE A 83 1.97 0.66 -14.76
C ILE A 83 3.39 0.61 -15.34
N PRO A 84 3.75 -0.22 -16.34
CA PRO A 84 5.11 -0.20 -16.88
C PRO A 84 5.57 1.20 -17.30
N GLY A 85 6.77 1.59 -16.83
CA GLY A 85 7.36 2.90 -17.13
C GLY A 85 6.79 4.07 -16.33
N ILE A 86 5.96 3.83 -15.31
CA ILE A 86 5.45 4.85 -14.39
C ILE A 86 6.40 5.00 -13.20
N SER A 87 6.87 6.22 -12.98
CA SER A 87 7.54 6.59 -11.72
C SER A 87 6.54 6.97 -10.65
N ARG A 88 6.93 6.79 -9.39
CA ARG A 88 6.05 6.81 -8.21
C ARG A 88 6.64 7.73 -7.14
N SER A 89 5.89 8.74 -6.73
CA SER A 89 6.30 9.70 -5.71
C SER A 89 5.32 9.69 -4.54
N ALA A 90 5.77 9.10 -3.43
CA ALA A 90 5.06 9.10 -2.17
C ALA A 90 5.40 10.35 -1.33
N THR A 91 4.39 11.09 -0.91
CA THR A 91 4.54 12.34 -0.16
C THR A 91 3.55 12.43 1.01
N ASN A 92 3.78 13.36 1.93
CA ASN A 92 2.86 13.67 3.04
C ASN A 92 2.52 12.45 3.92
N HIS A 93 3.53 11.68 4.27
CA HIS A 93 3.39 10.49 5.11
C HIS A 93 2.87 10.85 6.51
N VAL A 94 1.75 10.24 6.90
CA VAL A 94 1.18 10.23 8.25
C VAL A 94 1.22 8.80 8.77
N ILE A 95 1.86 8.61 9.91
CA ILE A 95 2.11 7.29 10.51
C ILE A 95 1.48 7.30 11.89
N ASP A 96 0.52 6.39 12.06
CA ASP A 96 -0.28 6.17 13.27
C ASP A 96 -0.08 4.73 13.76
N ARG A 97 -0.36 4.48 15.05
CA ARG A 97 -0.39 3.12 15.60
C ARG A 97 -1.59 2.35 15.05
N ASP A 98 -1.35 1.10 14.64
CA ASP A 98 -2.42 0.17 14.27
C ASP A 98 -2.96 -0.57 15.51
N GLU A 99 -4.22 -1.00 15.48
CA GLU A 99 -4.89 -1.69 16.60
C GLU A 99 -4.16 -2.98 16.99
N ASP A 100 -3.56 -3.66 16.01
CA ASP A 100 -2.84 -4.93 16.18
C ASP A 100 -1.35 -4.74 16.56
N GLY A 101 -0.92 -3.52 16.89
CA GLY A 101 0.44 -3.20 17.34
C GLY A 101 1.44 -2.89 16.22
N GLY A 102 1.00 -2.97 14.95
CA GLY A 102 1.76 -2.49 13.80
C GLY A 102 1.70 -0.97 13.63
N VAL A 103 1.98 -0.50 12.41
CA VAL A 103 1.82 0.90 12.01
C VAL A 103 0.89 1.01 10.81
N LEU A 104 0.04 2.03 10.83
CA LEU A 104 -0.78 2.43 9.69
C LEU A 104 -0.10 3.61 8.99
N VAL A 105 0.14 3.47 7.69
CA VAL A 105 0.79 4.51 6.88
C VAL A 105 -0.20 5.08 5.88
N ARG A 106 -0.40 6.39 5.93
CA ARG A 106 -1.15 7.16 4.93
C ARG A 106 -0.21 8.09 4.20
N TYR A 107 -0.32 8.15 2.88
CA TYR A 107 0.50 9.02 2.05
C TYR A 107 -0.26 9.37 0.77
N GLN A 108 0.22 10.39 0.07
CA GLN A 108 -0.24 10.76 -1.26
C GLN A 108 0.72 10.17 -2.28
N GLU A 109 0.19 9.41 -3.23
CA GLU A 109 0.96 8.79 -4.31
C GLU A 109 0.71 9.55 -5.61
N THR A 110 1.77 10.07 -6.22
CA THR A 110 1.74 10.70 -7.54
C THR A 110 2.41 9.77 -8.55
N LEU A 111 1.65 9.39 -9.58
CA LEU A 111 2.12 8.56 -10.68
C LEU A 111 2.52 9.46 -11.85
N ILE A 112 3.77 9.34 -12.31
CA ILE A 112 4.36 10.19 -13.35
C ILE A 112 4.69 9.34 -14.57
N ARG A 113 4.25 9.79 -15.75
CA ARG A 113 4.58 9.21 -17.06
C ARG A 113 5.35 10.22 -17.90
#